data_AF-A0A415CGG7-F1
#
_entry.id   AF-A0A415CGG7-F1
#
_cell.length_a   1.000
_cell.length_b   1.000
_cell.length_c   1.000
_cell.angle_alpha   90.00
_cell.angle_beta   90.00
_cell.angle_gamma   90.00
#
_symmetry.space_group_name_H-M   'P 1'
#
loop_
_entity.id
_entity.type
_entity.pdbx_description
1 polymer ?
#
loop_
_entity_poly.entity_id
_entity_poly.type
_entity_poly.pdbx_seq_one_letter_code
_entity_poly.pdbx_strand_id
1 'polypeptide(L)'
;MRFSQVLVSVVCSSLLVFSASISAAVADGHAKRGVACTSCHIEGQPSATNVTEQSCINCHTETPKGKPITMDGHKVPNVHAGHFDTYECLQCHKGHKPSVSACSECHKTKLSVP
;
A
#
# COMPACT_ATOMS: atom_id res chain seq x y z
N MET A 1 63.92 26.45 -5.95
CA MET A 1 64.28 25.20 -6.68
C MET A 1 63.20 24.17 -6.39
N ARG A 2 62.81 23.44 -7.44
CA ARG A 2 61.67 22.52 -7.62
C ARG A 2 61.44 21.51 -6.48
N PHE A 3 60.17 21.14 -6.23
CA PHE A 3 59.61 19.77 -6.14
C PHE A 3 58.07 19.93 -6.08
N SER A 4 57.34 19.84 -7.19
CA SER A 4 56.85 18.63 -7.88
C SER A 4 55.86 17.82 -7.04
N GLN A 5 54.60 17.77 -7.53
CA GLN A 5 53.56 16.77 -7.27
C GLN A 5 53.01 16.79 -5.82
N VAL A 6 51.71 16.98 -5.59
CA VAL A 6 50.68 15.96 -5.84
C VAL A 6 49.35 16.63 -6.23
N LEU A 7 48.88 16.29 -7.43
CA LEU A 7 47.49 16.40 -7.86
C LEU A 7 46.65 15.43 -7.00
N VAL A 8 46.07 15.90 -5.89
CA VAL A 8 45.04 15.13 -5.17
C VAL A 8 43.69 15.53 -5.76
N SER A 9 43.25 14.71 -6.69
CA SER A 9 41.92 14.71 -7.30
C SER A 9 40.84 14.70 -6.22
N VAL A 10 40.17 15.83 -6.00
CA VAL A 10 38.95 15.91 -5.19
C VAL A 10 37.81 15.35 -6.06
N VAL A 11 37.69 14.03 -6.08
CA VAL A 11 36.52 13.34 -6.60
C VAL A 11 35.40 13.59 -5.59
N CYS A 12 34.57 14.60 -5.87
CA CYS A 12 33.27 14.78 -5.23
C CYS A 12 32.42 13.54 -5.56
N SER A 13 32.48 12.53 -4.69
CA SER A 13 31.58 11.40 -4.66
C SER A 13 30.17 11.92 -4.35
N SER A 14 29.44 12.29 -5.39
CA SER A 14 28.00 12.55 -5.34
C SER A 14 27.30 11.23 -5.01
N LEU A 15 27.06 10.97 -3.72
CA LEU A 15 26.13 9.91 -3.32
C LEU A 15 24.73 10.32 -3.80
N LEU A 16 24.31 9.69 -4.89
CA LEU A 16 22.92 9.68 -5.33
C LEU A 16 22.10 8.97 -4.26
N VAL A 17 21.45 9.76 -3.39
CA VAL A 17 20.42 9.25 -2.48
C VAL A 17 19.22 8.87 -3.33
N PHE A 18 19.18 7.61 -3.79
CA PHE A 18 17.96 7.01 -4.30
C PHE A 18 16.98 6.90 -3.14
N SER A 19 16.08 7.87 -3.01
CA SER A 19 14.88 7.68 -2.20
C SER A 19 14.03 6.63 -2.91
N ALA A 20 14.15 5.38 -2.47
CA ALA A 20 13.16 4.37 -2.82
C ALA A 20 11.82 4.85 -2.28
N SER A 21 10.90 5.20 -3.18
CA SER A 21 9.51 5.46 -2.84
C SER A 21 8.96 4.16 -2.25
N ILE A 22 8.95 4.05 -0.93
CA ILE A 22 8.28 2.97 -0.21
C ILE A 22 6.81 3.12 -0.58
N SER A 23 6.34 2.30 -1.52
CA SER A 23 4.90 2.12 -1.71
C SER A 23 4.37 1.70 -0.35
N ALA A 24 3.52 2.54 0.25
CA ALA A 24 2.92 2.25 1.54
C ALA A 24 1.93 1.11 1.32
N ALA A 25 2.40 -0.12 1.51
CA ALA A 25 1.53 -1.28 1.49
C ALA A 25 0.73 -1.33 2.80
N VAL A 26 -0.44 -1.97 2.79
CA VAL A 26 -1.33 -2.00 3.96
C VAL A 26 -0.65 -2.58 5.19
N ALA A 27 0.21 -3.59 4.99
CA ALA A 27 0.98 -4.21 6.07
C ALA A 27 1.96 -3.23 6.72
N ASP A 28 2.61 -2.34 5.96
CA ASP A 28 3.52 -1.34 6.53
C ASP A 28 2.77 -0.37 7.43
N GLY A 29 1.56 0.02 7.02
CA GLY A 29 0.68 0.88 7.81
C GLY A 29 0.29 0.27 9.15
N HIS A 30 0.01 -1.03 9.17
CA HIS A 30 -0.35 -1.77 10.39
C HIS A 30 0.87 -2.07 11.25
N ALA A 31 1.99 -2.50 10.67
CA ALA A 31 3.23 -2.78 11.38
C ALA A 31 3.78 -1.53 12.09
N LYS A 32 3.73 -0.36 11.43
CA LYS A 32 4.10 0.94 12.04
C LYS A 32 3.23 1.31 13.26
N ARG A 33 2.04 0.74 13.37
CA ARG A 33 1.12 0.92 14.50
C ARG A 33 1.24 -0.17 15.57
N GLY A 34 2.23 -1.06 15.44
CA GLY A 34 2.48 -2.13 16.40
C GLY A 34 1.57 -3.35 16.24
N VAL A 35 0.84 -3.49 15.13
CA VAL A 35 0.04 -4.68 14.86
C VAL A 35 0.98 -5.85 14.55
N ALA A 36 0.85 -6.94 15.32
CA ALA A 36 1.68 -8.12 15.16
C ALA A 36 1.37 -8.84 13.84
N CYS A 37 2.38 -9.47 13.22
CA CYS A 37 2.23 -10.23 11.97
C CYS A 37 1.14 -11.31 12.08
N THR A 38 1.04 -11.92 13.27
CA THR A 38 0.06 -12.96 13.61
C THR A 38 -1.38 -12.46 13.69
N SER A 39 -1.60 -11.14 13.65
CA SER A 39 -2.95 -10.55 13.57
C SER A 39 -3.56 -10.76 12.18
N CYS A 40 -2.72 -10.93 11.16
CA CYS A 40 -3.16 -11.18 9.79
C CYS A 40 -2.81 -12.58 9.30
N HIS A 41 -1.59 -13.04 9.58
CA HIS A 41 -1.08 -14.34 9.18
C HIS A 41 -1.38 -15.38 10.25
N ILE A 42 -2.47 -16.11 10.02
CA ILE A 42 -2.98 -17.09 10.98
C ILE A 42 -2.46 -18.45 10.54
N GLU A 43 -1.67 -19.13 11.40
CA GLU A 43 -1.05 -20.44 11.18
C GLU A 43 0.32 -20.43 10.45
N GLY A 44 1.34 -20.96 11.12
CA GLY A 44 2.66 -21.18 10.53
C GLY A 44 3.46 -19.90 10.27
N GLN A 45 4.38 -19.98 9.30
CA GLN A 45 5.18 -18.83 8.89
C GLN A 45 4.33 -17.86 8.03
N PRO A 46 4.48 -16.53 8.18
CA PRO A 46 3.76 -15.55 7.38
C PRO A 46 3.87 -15.82 5.88
N SER A 47 2.73 -15.95 5.19
CA SER A 47 2.67 -16.17 3.75
C SER A 47 1.45 -15.50 3.13
N ALA A 48 1.36 -15.48 1.80
CA ALA A 48 0.17 -14.98 1.12
C ALA A 48 -1.06 -15.88 1.29
N THR A 49 -0.88 -17.14 1.70
CA THR A 49 -1.97 -18.14 1.74
C THR A 49 -2.63 -18.23 3.11
N ASN A 50 -2.07 -17.60 4.13
CA ASN A 50 -2.54 -17.69 5.51
C ASN A 50 -3.13 -16.37 6.04
N VAL A 51 -3.60 -15.52 5.11
CA VAL A 51 -4.38 -14.33 5.41
C VAL A 51 -5.78 -14.55 4.86
N THR A 52 -6.79 -14.34 5.70
CA THR A 52 -8.19 -14.46 5.31
C THR A 52 -8.90 -13.13 5.47
N GLU A 53 -10.09 -13.00 4.89
CA GLU A 53 -10.93 -11.82 5.04
C GLU A 53 -11.25 -11.52 6.51
N GLN A 54 -11.40 -12.57 7.34
CA GLN A 54 -11.65 -12.43 8.77
C GLN A 54 -10.52 -11.71 9.51
N SER A 55 -9.27 -11.86 9.06
CA SER A 55 -8.15 -11.10 9.60
C SER A 55 -8.38 -9.59 9.53
N CYS A 56 -9.08 -9.12 8.49
CA CYS A 56 -9.45 -7.72 8.31
C CYS A 56 -10.68 -7.36 9.14
N ILE A 57 -11.74 -8.17 9.05
CA ILE A 57 -13.05 -7.90 9.65
C ILE A 57 -12.99 -7.84 11.18
N ASN A 58 -12.09 -8.61 11.81
CA ASN A 58 -11.83 -8.58 13.25
C ASN A 58 -11.60 -7.16 13.80
N CYS A 59 -11.11 -6.24 12.96
CA CYS A 59 -10.92 -4.83 13.31
C CYS A 59 -11.74 -3.86 12.44
N HIS A 60 -12.07 -4.21 11.18
CA HIS A 60 -12.54 -3.26 10.17
C HIS A 60 -14.01 -3.38 9.70
N THR A 61 -14.83 -4.26 10.28
CA THR A 61 -16.22 -4.53 9.83
C THR A 61 -16.30 -5.06 8.39
N GLU A 62 -17.39 -5.74 8.04
CA GLU A 62 -17.60 -6.30 6.70
C GLU A 62 -17.80 -5.23 5.62
N THR A 63 -18.31 -4.06 5.99
CA THR A 63 -18.47 -2.93 5.07
C THR A 63 -17.91 -1.66 5.71
N PRO A 64 -16.58 -1.47 5.65
CA PRO A 64 -15.95 -0.30 6.25
C PRO A 64 -16.48 0.99 5.63
N LYS A 65 -16.47 2.08 6.41
CA LYS A 65 -16.76 3.40 5.87
C LYS A 65 -15.63 3.85 4.95
N GLY A 66 -15.94 4.06 3.68
CA GLY A 66 -15.05 4.64 2.70
C GLY A 66 -15.24 6.15 2.56
N LYS A 67 -14.30 6.81 1.86
CA LYS A 67 -14.48 8.21 1.47
C LYS A 67 -15.56 8.30 0.39
N PRO A 68 -16.50 9.25 0.48
CA PRO A 68 -17.39 9.56 -0.62
C PRO A 68 -16.59 10.03 -1.84
N ILE A 69 -16.94 9.54 -3.03
CA ILE A 69 -16.32 9.95 -4.28
C ILE A 69 -17.39 10.28 -5.33
N THR A 70 -16.95 10.86 -6.45
CA THR A 70 -17.76 10.94 -7.66
C THR A 70 -17.16 9.98 -8.70
N MET A 71 -18.00 9.14 -9.29
CA MET A 71 -17.62 8.16 -10.29
C MET A 71 -18.62 8.25 -11.44
N ASP A 72 -18.13 8.49 -12.65
CA ASP A 72 -18.94 8.67 -13.87
C ASP A 72 -20.14 9.61 -13.69
N GLY A 73 -19.92 10.75 -13.03
CA GLY A 73 -20.95 11.76 -12.78
C GLY A 73 -21.91 11.45 -11.63
N HIS A 74 -21.79 10.30 -10.98
CA HIS A 74 -22.63 9.89 -9.87
C HIS A 74 -21.88 9.97 -8.54
N LYS A 75 -22.60 10.39 -7.49
CA LYS A 75 -22.05 10.37 -6.12
C LYS A 75 -22.09 8.95 -5.59
N VAL A 76 -20.93 8.45 -5.17
CA VAL A 76 -20.77 7.17 -4.47
C VAL A 76 -20.47 7.48 -3.01
N PRO A 77 -21.44 7.36 -2.08
CA PRO A 77 -21.24 7.74 -0.69
C PRO A 77 -20.21 6.88 0.05
N ASN A 78 -20.07 5.61 -0.35
CA ASN A 78 -19.11 4.67 0.21
C ASN A 78 -18.57 3.76 -0.89
N VAL A 79 -17.25 3.73 -1.08
CA VAL A 79 -16.59 2.90 -2.10
C VAL A 79 -16.69 1.39 -1.83
N HIS A 80 -16.97 1.00 -0.59
CA HIS A 80 -17.22 -0.41 -0.23
C HIS A 80 -18.69 -0.81 -0.38
N ALA A 81 -19.58 0.11 -0.76
CA ALA A 81 -21.00 -0.14 -0.99
C ALA A 81 -21.37 0.27 -2.43
N GLY A 82 -20.73 -0.39 -3.39
CA GLY A 82 -20.95 -0.20 -4.83
C GLY A 82 -22.10 -1.05 -5.36
N HIS A 83 -22.06 -1.32 -6.66
CA HIS A 83 -23.06 -2.14 -7.36
C HIS A 83 -22.77 -3.65 -7.33
N PHE A 84 -21.80 -4.10 -6.53
CA PHE A 84 -21.53 -5.51 -6.29
C PHE A 84 -21.86 -5.85 -4.84
N ASP A 85 -22.40 -7.04 -4.64
CA ASP A 85 -22.90 -7.48 -3.34
C ASP A 85 -21.78 -7.72 -2.33
N THR A 86 -20.62 -8.20 -2.79
CA THR A 86 -19.45 -8.44 -1.93
C THR A 86 -18.14 -8.21 -2.68
N TYR A 87 -17.13 -7.76 -1.93
CA TYR A 87 -15.74 -7.71 -2.36
C TYR A 87 -14.85 -8.17 -1.22
N GLU A 88 -13.87 -9.01 -1.55
CA GLU A 88 -12.81 -9.35 -0.59
C GLU A 88 -11.85 -8.17 -0.45
N CYS A 89 -11.50 -7.80 0.78
CA CYS A 89 -10.56 -6.71 1.11
C CYS A 89 -9.30 -6.77 0.24
N LEU A 90 -8.70 -7.96 0.14
CA LEU A 90 -7.42 -8.16 -0.55
C LEU A 90 -7.49 -8.01 -2.07
N GLN A 91 -8.68 -7.90 -2.68
CA GLN A 91 -8.81 -7.56 -4.11
C GLN A 91 -8.22 -6.17 -4.39
N CYS A 92 -8.48 -5.22 -3.51
CA CYS A 92 -8.01 -3.83 -3.63
C CYS A 92 -6.85 -3.53 -2.68
N HIS A 93 -6.98 -3.91 -1.40
CA HIS A 93 -6.03 -3.60 -0.34
C HIS A 93 -4.89 -4.61 -0.29
N LYS A 94 -3.74 -4.27 -0.88
CA LYS A 94 -2.60 -5.19 -0.96
C LYS A 94 -1.73 -5.07 0.30
N GLY A 95 -1.51 -6.21 0.95
CA GLY A 95 -0.71 -6.30 2.18
C GLY A 95 0.72 -5.79 2.01
N HIS A 96 1.51 -6.42 1.14
CA HIS A 96 2.94 -6.13 0.95
C HIS A 96 3.29 -5.55 -0.44
N LYS A 97 2.29 -5.02 -1.14
CA LYS A 97 2.43 -4.43 -2.48
C LYS A 97 1.59 -3.14 -2.55
N PRO A 98 1.80 -2.28 -3.56
CA PRO A 98 0.88 -1.17 -3.80
C PRO A 98 -0.56 -1.66 -3.94
N SER A 99 -1.48 -1.03 -3.22
CA SER A 99 -2.91 -1.26 -3.37
C SER A 99 -3.41 -0.78 -4.73
N VAL A 100 -4.50 -1.41 -5.19
CA VAL A 100 -5.10 -1.18 -6.51
C VAL A 100 -6.58 -0.88 -6.37
N SER A 101 -7.12 -0.16 -7.35
CA SER A 101 -8.56 0.12 -7.43
C SER A 101 -9.18 -0.81 -8.46
N ALA A 102 -9.99 -1.78 -8.01
CA ALA A 102 -10.77 -2.63 -8.92
C ALA A 102 -11.79 -1.79 -9.71
N CYS A 103 -12.33 -0.72 -9.12
CA CYS A 103 -13.26 0.17 -9.79
C CYS A 103 -12.64 0.83 -11.03
N SER A 104 -11.32 1.08 -11.01
CA SER A 104 -10.59 1.73 -12.10
C SER A 104 -10.40 0.83 -13.32
N GLU A 105 -10.77 -0.45 -13.24
CA GLU A 105 -10.77 -1.36 -14.38
C GLU A 105 -11.91 -1.02 -15.37
N CYS A 106 -13.03 -0.51 -14.87
CA CYS A 106 -14.19 -0.12 -15.69
C CYS A 106 -14.44 1.39 -15.69
N HIS A 107 -14.26 2.04 -14.53
CA HIS A 107 -14.56 3.45 -14.35
C HIS A 107 -13.32 4.31 -14.56
N LYS A 108 -13.48 5.43 -15.28
CA LYS A 108 -12.38 6.39 -15.50
C LYS A 108 -12.18 7.27 -14.27
N THR A 109 -11.73 6.64 -13.18
CA THR A 109 -11.52 7.28 -11.89
C THR A 109 -10.12 7.01 -11.35
N LYS A 110 -9.54 8.03 -10.73
CA LYS A 110 -8.29 7.91 -9.96
C LYS A 110 -8.64 7.74 -8.50
N LEU A 111 -8.95 6.52 -8.10
CA LEU A 111 -9.20 6.17 -6.70
C LEU A 111 -7.88 5.73 -6.05
N SER A 112 -7.48 6.44 -5.00
CA SER A 112 -6.35 6.02 -4.16
C SER A 112 -6.87 5.04 -3.12
N VAL A 113 -6.37 3.81 -3.20
CA VAL A 113 -6.62 2.76 -2.22
C VAL A 113 -5.40 2.72 -1.28
N PRO A 114 -5.61 2.80 0.05
CA PRO A 114 -4.54 2.65 1.04
C PRO A 114 -3.90 1.27 1.02
#